data_AF-A0A356K2R4-F1
#
_entry.id   AF-A0A356K2R4-F1
#
_cell.length_a   1.000
_cell.length_b   1.000
_cell.length_c   1.000
_cell.angle_alpha   90.00
_cell.angle_beta   90.00
_cell.angle_gamma   90.00
#
_symmetry.space_group_name_H-M   'P 1'
#
loop_
_entity.id
_entity.type
_entity.pdbx_description
1 polymer ?
#
loop_
_entity_poly.entity_id
_entity_poly.type
_entity_poly.pdbx_seq_one_letter_code
_entity_poly.pdbx_strand_id
1 'polypeptide(L)'
;MLNEVLLKMKDIEYGYLYQGKDISETEDLAKYYTLNSPEKTIKDKMGVCWDQVELERKYFNELNVKTKSYFICNYDGSFFPTHTFLVVFINNKYYYFENAWMPYKGVEEFNSLRELLKEVVSRFNKMCIDKYNLKESDTVIYEYDMPKFNISGKDFFTHCENGTKISI
;
A
#
# COMPACT_ATOMS: atom_id res chain seq x y z
N MET A 1 -10.27 -14.75 10.07
CA MET A 1 -9.41 -14.36 8.92
C MET A 1 -9.16 -12.85 8.94
N LEU A 2 -10.06 -11.99 8.46
CA LEU A 2 -9.84 -10.53 8.41
C LEU A 2 -9.46 -9.92 9.79
N ASN A 3 -10.25 -10.21 10.83
CA ASN A 3 -9.95 -9.74 12.20
C ASN A 3 -8.62 -10.27 12.75
N GLU A 4 -8.20 -11.45 12.34
CA GLU A 4 -6.92 -12.01 12.79
C GLU A 4 -5.75 -11.20 12.22
N VAL A 5 -5.81 -10.88 10.92
CA VAL A 5 -4.78 -10.05 10.28
C VAL A 5 -4.81 -8.62 10.85
N LEU A 6 -6.00 -8.03 11.05
CA LEU A 6 -6.12 -6.72 11.71
C LEU A 6 -5.44 -6.69 13.10
N LEU A 7 -5.63 -7.74 13.90
CA LEU A 7 -5.00 -7.83 15.22
C LEU A 7 -3.48 -7.98 15.13
N LYS A 8 -2.95 -8.64 14.10
CA LYS A 8 -1.50 -8.72 13.85
C LYS A 8 -0.92 -7.37 13.38
N MET A 9 -1.70 -6.60 12.62
CA MET A 9 -1.29 -5.29 12.10
C MET A 9 -1.45 -4.14 13.10
N LYS A 10 -2.20 -4.33 14.19
CA LYS A 10 -2.60 -3.26 15.13
C LYS A 10 -1.42 -2.47 15.72
N ASP A 11 -0.28 -3.14 15.93
CA ASP A 11 0.91 -2.57 16.57
C ASP A 11 1.95 -2.11 15.53
N ILE A 12 1.61 -2.12 14.23
CA ILE A 12 2.47 -1.64 13.14
C ILE A 12 2.11 -0.18 12.87
N GLU A 13 3.07 0.70 13.14
CA GLU A 13 2.96 2.14 12.92
C GLU A 13 3.40 2.54 11.52
N TYR A 14 2.90 3.69 11.04
CA TYR A 14 3.35 4.27 9.79
C TYR A 14 4.71 4.95 10.00
N GLY A 15 5.70 4.57 9.20
CA GLY A 15 7.01 5.20 9.24
C GLY A 15 8.14 4.31 8.71
N TYR A 16 9.38 4.70 8.95
CA TYR A 16 10.56 3.93 8.58
C TYR A 16 11.72 4.09 9.58
N LEU A 17 12.16 2.97 10.17
CA LEU A 17 13.34 2.92 11.04
C LEU A 17 14.62 2.62 10.25
N TYR A 18 15.57 3.55 10.31
CA TYR A 18 16.93 3.38 9.80
C TYR A 18 17.94 3.45 10.95
N GLN A 19 18.69 2.36 11.14
CA GLN A 19 19.69 2.23 12.22
C GLN A 19 19.13 2.57 13.62
N GLY A 20 17.87 2.18 13.88
CA GLY A 20 17.20 2.41 15.16
C GLY A 20 16.68 3.84 15.37
N LYS A 21 16.74 4.70 14.35
CA LYS A 21 16.14 6.03 14.36
C LYS A 21 14.98 6.08 13.39
N ASP A 22 13.89 6.72 13.82
CA ASP A 22 12.79 7.08 12.92
C ASP A 22 13.25 8.21 12.00
N ILE A 23 13.19 7.96 10.69
CA ILE A 23 13.55 8.92 9.64
C ILE A 23 12.35 9.27 8.74
N SER A 24 11.13 8.94 9.16
CA SER A 24 9.91 9.09 8.34
C SER A 24 9.65 10.52 7.88
N GLU A 25 10.01 11.49 8.72
CA GLU A 25 9.78 12.92 8.51
C GLU A 25 11.07 13.68 8.13
N THR A 26 12.08 12.97 7.63
CA THR A 26 13.38 13.57 7.27
C THR A 26 13.67 13.42 5.77
N GLU A 27 14.51 14.31 5.24
CA GLU A 27 15.00 14.25 3.85
C GLU A 27 15.78 12.96 3.55
N ASP A 28 16.30 12.31 4.59
CA ASP A 28 17.05 11.07 4.53
C ASP A 28 16.18 9.87 4.15
N LEU A 29 14.84 9.94 4.29
CA LEU A 29 13.94 8.84 3.93
C LEU A 29 14.14 8.42 2.47
N ALA A 30 14.09 9.36 1.53
CA ALA A 30 14.24 9.06 0.10
C ALA A 30 15.61 8.44 -0.23
N LYS A 31 16.63 8.74 0.59
CA LYS A 31 18.00 8.26 0.41
C LYS A 31 18.21 6.85 0.97
N TYR A 32 17.63 6.54 2.13
CA TYR A 32 17.90 5.28 2.84
C TYR A 32 16.73 4.29 2.82
N TYR A 33 15.57 4.69 2.30
CA TYR A 33 14.44 3.80 2.18
C TYR A 33 14.77 2.63 1.24
N THR A 34 14.55 1.43 1.76
CA THR A 34 14.47 0.19 1.02
C THR A 34 13.21 -0.54 1.45
N LEU A 35 12.54 -1.23 0.54
CA LEU A 35 11.35 -2.00 0.88
C LEU A 35 11.69 -3.03 1.97
N ASN A 36 11.02 -2.92 3.12
CA ASN A 36 11.22 -3.84 4.23
C ASN A 36 10.68 -5.22 3.88
N SER A 37 11.38 -6.27 4.33
CA SER A 37 10.75 -7.60 4.38
C SER A 37 9.68 -7.60 5.48
N PRO A 38 8.67 -8.47 5.39
CA PRO A 38 7.66 -8.61 6.44
C PRO A 38 8.26 -8.84 7.83
N GLU A 39 9.35 -9.61 7.93
CA GLU A 39 10.06 -9.88 9.19
C GLU A 39 10.70 -8.62 9.78
N LYS A 40 11.24 -7.74 8.94
CA LYS A 40 11.76 -6.44 9.38
C LYS A 40 10.62 -5.54 9.86
N THR A 41 9.52 -5.45 9.11
CA THR A 41 8.34 -4.67 9.51
C THR A 41 7.77 -5.15 10.85
N ILE A 42 7.73 -6.47 11.09
CA ILE A 42 7.32 -7.05 12.38
C ILE A 42 8.29 -6.66 13.50
N LYS A 43 9.60 -6.81 13.27
CA LYS A 43 10.64 -6.51 14.26
C LYS A 43 10.64 -5.04 14.66
N ASP A 44 10.55 -4.17 13.67
CA ASP A 44 10.63 -2.71 13.84
C ASP A 44 9.29 -2.11 14.27
N LYS A 45 8.19 -2.87 14.13
CA LYS A 45 6.82 -2.41 14.36
C LYS A 45 6.45 -1.16 13.57
N MET A 46 7.10 -0.98 12.42
CA MET A 46 7.02 0.24 11.64
C MET A 46 7.25 -0.07 10.17
N GLY A 47 6.44 0.54 9.29
CA GLY A 47 6.59 0.45 7.85
C GLY A 47 5.68 1.45 7.14
N VAL A 48 6.08 1.91 5.96
CA VAL A 48 5.19 2.73 5.12
C VAL A 48 4.16 1.85 4.43
N CYS A 49 3.22 2.42 3.67
CA CYS A 49 2.16 1.66 2.99
C CYS A 49 2.71 0.48 2.17
N TRP A 50 3.86 0.65 1.51
CA TRP A 50 4.51 -0.38 0.70
C TRP A 50 4.94 -1.58 1.56
N ASP A 51 5.56 -1.33 2.71
CA ASP A 51 6.02 -2.38 3.63
C ASP A 51 4.83 -3.11 4.28
N GLN A 52 3.79 -2.36 4.64
CA GLN A 52 2.63 -2.89 5.33
C GLN A 52 1.78 -3.80 4.44
N VAL A 53 1.59 -3.45 3.16
CA VAL A 53 0.87 -4.32 2.20
C VAL A 53 1.57 -5.66 2.02
N GLU A 54 2.90 -5.69 2.00
CA GLU A 54 3.63 -6.95 1.87
C GLU A 54 3.57 -7.79 3.17
N LEU A 55 3.51 -7.14 4.33
CA LEU A 55 3.23 -7.82 5.61
C LEU A 55 1.80 -8.39 5.66
N GLU A 56 0.81 -7.62 5.23
CA GLU A 56 -0.59 -8.09 5.12
C GLU A 56 -0.69 -9.26 4.16
N ARG A 57 -0.04 -9.18 2.98
CA ARG A 57 0.03 -10.26 1.99
C ARG A 57 0.61 -11.53 2.62
N LYS A 58 1.69 -11.43 3.39
CA LYS A 58 2.26 -12.58 4.14
C LYS A 58 1.23 -13.21 5.07
N TYR A 59 0.55 -12.42 5.89
CA TYR A 59 -0.43 -12.96 6.83
C TYR A 59 -1.64 -13.60 6.16
N PHE A 60 -2.14 -13.04 5.05
CA PHE A 60 -3.22 -13.67 4.30
C PHE A 60 -2.77 -14.94 3.56
N ASN A 61 -1.54 -14.96 3.04
CA ASN A 61 -0.96 -16.15 2.42
C ASN A 61 -0.84 -17.31 3.42
N GLU A 62 -0.43 -17.05 4.68
CA GLU A 62 -0.39 -18.06 5.76
C GLU A 62 -1.76 -18.65 6.08
N LEU A 63 -2.83 -17.87 5.84
CA LEU A 63 -4.22 -18.29 6.02
C LEU A 63 -4.81 -18.92 4.75
N ASN A 64 -4.01 -19.09 3.68
CA ASN A 64 -4.47 -19.54 2.36
C ASN A 64 -5.60 -18.68 1.78
N VAL A 65 -5.60 -17.38 2.07
CA VAL A 65 -6.58 -16.42 1.57
C VAL A 65 -6.03 -15.71 0.34
N LYS A 66 -6.81 -15.70 -0.74
CA LYS A 66 -6.42 -15.03 -1.98
C LYS A 66 -6.43 -13.51 -1.80
N THR A 67 -5.35 -12.88 -2.25
CA THR A 67 -5.18 -11.42 -2.23
C THR A 67 -4.69 -10.91 -3.59
N LYS A 68 -4.86 -9.60 -3.81
CA LYS A 68 -4.25 -8.83 -4.90
C LYS A 68 -3.74 -7.51 -4.32
N SER A 69 -2.55 -7.10 -4.72
CA SER A 69 -1.97 -5.82 -4.28
C SER A 69 -2.02 -4.81 -5.41
N TYR A 70 -2.29 -3.57 -5.04
CA TYR A 70 -2.41 -2.47 -5.97
C TYR A 70 -1.52 -1.33 -5.54
N PHE A 71 -0.90 -0.70 -6.53
CA PHE A 71 -0.12 0.52 -6.40
C PHE A 71 -0.84 1.61 -7.18
N ILE A 72 -1.23 2.68 -6.50
CA ILE A 72 -1.85 3.87 -7.09
C ILE A 72 -0.88 5.04 -6.99
N CYS A 73 -0.78 5.82 -8.06
CA CYS A 73 0.10 6.98 -8.10
C CYS A 73 -0.50 8.09 -8.97
N ASN A 74 -0.11 9.34 -8.70
CA ASN A 74 -0.40 10.48 -9.56
C ASN A 74 0.91 10.96 -10.21
N TYR A 75 0.96 11.02 -11.55
CA TYR A 75 2.14 11.46 -12.29
C TYR A 75 2.02 12.92 -12.75
N ASP A 76 2.13 13.87 -11.82
CA ASP A 76 2.15 15.29 -12.19
C ASP A 76 3.47 15.73 -12.88
N GLY A 77 4.49 14.87 -12.84
CA GLY A 77 5.82 15.09 -13.43
C GLY A 77 6.87 15.73 -12.51
N SER A 78 6.49 16.11 -11.29
CA SER A 78 7.34 16.77 -10.28
C SER A 78 7.22 16.14 -8.89
N PHE A 79 6.01 15.75 -8.49
CA PHE A 79 5.69 15.07 -7.25
C PHE A 79 4.85 13.82 -7.57
N PHE A 80 5.18 12.71 -6.91
CA PHE A 80 4.53 11.42 -7.16
C PHE A 80 3.94 10.93 -5.85
N PRO A 81 2.76 11.42 -5.42
CA PRO A 81 2.09 10.77 -4.32
C PRO A 81 1.78 9.34 -4.76
N THR A 82 2.03 8.40 -3.86
CA THR A 82 1.77 6.99 -4.10
C THR A 82 1.04 6.41 -2.91
N HIS A 83 0.33 5.32 -3.14
CA HIS A 83 -0.20 4.48 -2.09
C HIS A 83 -0.25 3.03 -2.56
N THR A 84 -0.05 2.10 -1.63
CA THR A 84 -0.31 0.68 -1.88
C THR A 84 -1.40 0.21 -0.94
N PHE A 85 -2.25 -0.67 -1.46
CA PHE A 85 -3.32 -1.29 -0.66
C PHE A 85 -3.54 -2.73 -1.11
N LEU A 86 -4.16 -3.52 -0.22
CA LEU A 86 -4.46 -4.93 -0.46
C LEU A 86 -5.96 -5.14 -0.66
N VAL A 87 -6.31 -5.95 -1.66
CA VAL A 87 -7.66 -6.48 -1.85
C VAL A 87 -7.68 -7.94 -1.48
N VAL A 88 -8.58 -8.31 -0.58
CA VAL A 88 -8.77 -9.68 -0.09
C VAL A 88 -10.04 -10.26 -0.69
N PHE A 89 -10.00 -11.51 -1.15
CA PHE A 89 -11.16 -12.18 -1.75
C PHE A 89 -11.66 -13.34 -0.87
N ILE A 90 -12.89 -13.21 -0.36
CA ILE A 90 -13.52 -14.19 0.53
C ILE A 90 -14.99 -14.35 0.09
N ASN A 91 -15.47 -15.57 -0.11
CA ASN A 91 -16.89 -15.88 -0.39
C ASN A 91 -17.52 -15.02 -1.50
N ASN A 92 -16.83 -14.84 -2.62
CA ASN A 92 -17.27 -14.01 -3.76
C ASN A 92 -17.44 -12.51 -3.45
N LYS A 93 -16.88 -12.02 -2.35
CA LYS A 93 -16.79 -10.60 -2.00
C LYS A 93 -15.35 -10.11 -2.05
N TYR A 94 -15.22 -8.80 -2.24
CA TYR A 94 -13.95 -8.10 -2.30
C TYR A 94 -13.83 -7.21 -1.07
N TYR A 95 -12.71 -7.28 -0.38
CA TYR A 95 -12.48 -6.50 0.83
C TYR A 95 -11.29 -5.58 0.60
N TYR A 96 -11.50 -4.28 0.77
CA TYR A 96 -10.40 -3.33 0.91
C TYR A 96 -9.83 -3.52 2.31
N PHE A 97 -8.54 -3.84 2.40
CA PHE A 97 -7.84 -4.03 3.66
C PHE A 97 -6.74 -2.98 3.77
N GLU A 98 -6.78 -2.18 4.84
CA GLU A 98 -5.92 -1.02 5.00
C GLU A 98 -5.48 -0.83 6.46
N ASN A 99 -4.17 -0.75 6.69
CA ASN A 99 -3.60 -0.42 8.00
C ASN A 99 -2.78 0.89 8.01
N ALA A 100 -2.24 1.31 6.86
CA ALA A 100 -1.25 2.36 6.72
C ALA A 100 -1.88 3.75 6.49
N TRP A 101 -3.05 3.82 5.88
CA TRP A 101 -3.71 5.07 5.54
C TRP A 101 -4.79 5.45 6.58
N MET A 102 -4.39 6.22 7.59
CA MET A 102 -5.20 6.50 8.78
C MET A 102 -6.67 6.91 8.54
N PRO A 103 -7.01 7.82 7.59
CA PRO A 103 -8.41 8.18 7.35
C PRO A 103 -9.29 7.04 6.84
N TYR A 104 -8.67 6.00 6.25
CA TYR A 104 -9.35 4.85 5.65
C TYR A 104 -8.88 3.52 6.24
N LYS A 105 -8.23 3.55 7.41
CA LYS A 105 -7.77 2.37 8.12
C LYS A 105 -8.95 1.48 8.51
N GLY A 106 -8.86 0.20 8.21
CA GLY A 106 -9.88 -0.79 8.51
C GLY A 106 -10.14 -1.75 7.35
N VAL A 107 -11.35 -2.30 7.34
CA VAL A 107 -11.79 -3.24 6.30
C VAL A 107 -13.17 -2.83 5.81
N GLU A 108 -13.34 -2.80 4.49
CA GLU A 108 -14.60 -2.44 3.84
C GLU A 108 -14.94 -3.47 2.75
N GLU A 109 -16.21 -3.89 2.71
CA GLU A 109 -16.71 -4.90 1.77
C GLU A 109 -17.31 -4.27 0.52
N PHE A 110 -17.03 -4.87 -0.64
CA PHE A 110 -17.56 -4.50 -1.95
C PHE A 110 -18.10 -5.72 -2.70
N ASN A 111 -19.10 -5.49 -3.56
CA ASN A 111 -19.69 -6.55 -4.39
C ASN A 111 -18.86 -6.83 -5.65
N SER A 112 -18.03 -5.87 -6.08
CA SER A 112 -17.13 -6.05 -7.21
C SER A 112 -15.79 -5.37 -6.99
N LEU A 113 -14.75 -5.92 -7.62
CA LEU A 113 -13.44 -5.28 -7.65
C LEU A 113 -13.51 -3.87 -8.24
N ARG A 114 -14.36 -3.66 -9.26
CA ARG A 114 -14.47 -2.34 -9.91
C ARG A 114 -15.01 -1.26 -8.97
N GLU A 115 -16.03 -1.59 -8.16
CA GLU A 115 -16.55 -0.64 -7.15
C GLU A 115 -15.48 -0.28 -6.13
N LEU A 116 -14.75 -1.28 -5.62
CA LEU A 116 -13.65 -1.08 -4.68
C LEU A 116 -12.58 -0.16 -5.28
N LEU A 117 -12.10 -0.46 -6.48
CA LEU A 117 -11.03 0.31 -7.12
C LEU A 117 -11.48 1.75 -7.43
N LYS A 118 -12.73 1.96 -7.85
CA LYS A 118 -13.31 3.31 -8.04
C LYS A 118 -13.34 4.10 -6.74
N GLU A 119 -13.72 3.46 -5.65
CA GLU A 119 -13.77 4.09 -4.33
C GLU A 119 -12.37 4.49 -3.86
N VAL A 120 -11.38 3.61 -3.98
CA VAL A 120 -9.98 3.93 -3.62
C VAL A 120 -9.41 5.05 -4.49
N VAL A 121 -9.65 5.03 -5.81
CA VAL A 121 -9.24 6.12 -6.72
C VAL A 121 -9.89 7.44 -6.32
N SER A 122 -11.19 7.45 -6.01
CA SER A 122 -11.91 8.65 -5.56
C SER A 122 -11.27 9.24 -4.30
N ARG A 123 -10.99 8.39 -3.30
CA ARG A 123 -10.31 8.79 -2.05
C ARG A 123 -8.91 9.36 -2.31
N PHE A 124 -8.14 8.70 -3.17
CA PHE A 124 -6.78 9.10 -3.50
C PHE A 124 -6.74 10.41 -4.27
N ASN A 125 -7.60 10.56 -5.27
CA ASN A 125 -7.75 11.80 -6.04
C ASN A 125 -8.18 12.96 -5.14
N LYS A 126 -9.15 12.74 -4.26
CA LYS A 126 -9.57 13.75 -3.27
C LYS A 126 -8.39 14.23 -2.44
N MET A 127 -7.58 13.31 -1.90
CA MET A 127 -6.37 13.66 -1.17
C MET A 127 -5.37 14.45 -2.04
N CYS A 128 -5.15 14.00 -3.28
CA CYS A 128 -4.20 14.65 -4.18
C CYS A 128 -4.62 16.08 -4.55
N ILE A 129 -5.91 16.31 -4.78
CA ILE A 129 -6.48 17.63 -5.03
C ILE A 129 -6.36 18.49 -3.77
N ASP A 130 -6.89 18.01 -2.63
CA ASP A 130 -7.02 18.80 -1.41
C ASP A 130 -5.66 19.20 -0.81
N LYS A 131 -4.64 18.34 -0.95
CA LYS A 131 -3.30 18.58 -0.36
C LYS A 131 -2.27 19.16 -1.32
N TYR A 132 -2.35 18.80 -2.60
CA TYR A 132 -1.27 19.05 -3.56
C TYR A 132 -1.75 19.75 -4.84
N ASN A 133 -3.05 20.03 -4.98
CA ASN A 133 -3.64 20.67 -6.17
C ASN A 133 -3.35 19.92 -7.48
N LEU A 134 -3.39 18.58 -7.45
CA LEU A 134 -3.12 17.72 -8.60
C LEU A 134 -4.39 17.38 -9.38
N LYS A 135 -4.20 16.92 -10.63
CA LYS A 135 -5.30 16.54 -11.52
C LYS A 135 -5.58 15.05 -11.45
N GLU A 136 -6.85 14.70 -11.45
CA GLU A 136 -7.30 13.29 -11.48
C GLU A 136 -6.84 12.53 -12.73
N SER A 137 -6.67 13.23 -13.86
CA SER A 137 -6.24 12.65 -15.14
C SER A 137 -4.88 11.98 -15.08
N ASP A 138 -4.07 12.34 -14.09
CA ASP A 138 -2.68 11.91 -13.95
C ASP A 138 -2.58 10.70 -13.01
N THR A 139 -3.70 10.29 -12.40
CA THR A 139 -3.78 9.13 -11.52
C THR A 139 -3.85 7.85 -12.34
N VAL A 140 -3.00 6.89 -11.97
CA VAL A 140 -3.05 5.53 -12.50
C VAL A 140 -2.92 4.50 -11.39
N ILE A 141 -3.30 3.27 -11.71
CA ILE A 141 -3.23 2.14 -10.81
C ILE A 141 -2.64 0.92 -11.52
N TYR A 142 -1.82 0.17 -10.79
CA TYR A 142 -1.20 -1.06 -11.24
C TYR A 142 -1.51 -2.18 -10.23
N GLU A 143 -1.96 -3.33 -10.73
CA GLU A 143 -1.92 -4.59 -9.97
C GLU A 143 -0.50 -5.17 -10.08
N TYR A 144 0.10 -5.54 -8.94
CA TYR A 144 1.48 -6.04 -8.92
C TYR A 144 1.65 -7.28 -8.04
N ASP A 145 2.54 -8.18 -8.49
CA ASP A 145 2.94 -9.38 -7.77
C ASP A 145 3.91 -9.06 -6.63
N MET A 146 4.19 -10.04 -5.76
CA MET A 146 5.11 -9.87 -4.65
C MET A 146 6.50 -9.39 -5.14
N PRO A 147 7.02 -8.25 -4.62
CA PRO A 147 8.31 -7.71 -4.99
C PRO A 147 9.46 -8.49 -4.34
N LYS A 148 10.69 -8.21 -4.77
CA LYS A 148 11.88 -8.51 -3.97
C LYS A 148 11.97 -7.53 -2.80
N PHE A 149 12.48 -7.99 -1.66
CA PHE A 149 12.72 -7.13 -0.49
C PHE A 149 14.14 -6.57 -0.48
N ASN A 150 14.35 -5.52 0.33
CA ASN A 150 15.61 -4.77 0.42
C ASN A 150 16.03 -4.10 -0.90
N ILE A 151 15.06 -3.80 -1.76
CA ILE A 151 15.27 -3.01 -2.98
C ILE A 151 15.00 -1.54 -2.69
N SER A 152 15.59 -0.64 -3.47
CA SER A 152 15.38 0.80 -3.30
C SER A 152 13.92 1.19 -3.57
N GLY A 153 13.48 2.35 -3.07
CA GLY A 153 12.15 2.86 -3.39
C GLY A 153 11.92 3.05 -4.90
N LYS A 154 12.97 3.42 -5.64
CA LYS A 154 12.94 3.49 -7.11
C LYS A 154 12.68 2.12 -7.73
N ASP A 155 13.39 1.09 -7.28
CA ASP A 155 13.22 -0.26 -7.83
C ASP A 155 11.86 -0.85 -7.49
N PHE A 156 11.32 -0.55 -6.30
CA PHE A 156 9.94 -0.91 -5.93
C PHE A 156 8.93 -0.21 -6.84
N PHE A 157 9.08 1.09 -7.07
CA PHE A 157 8.23 1.84 -7.99
C PHE A 157 8.23 1.22 -9.40
N THR A 158 9.42 0.94 -9.94
CA THR A 158 9.57 0.27 -11.24
C THR A 158 8.98 -1.14 -11.25
N HIS A 159 9.08 -1.89 -10.16
CA HIS A 159 8.40 -3.19 -10.02
C HIS A 159 6.89 -3.05 -10.15
N CYS A 160 6.28 -2.07 -9.47
CA CYS A 160 4.85 -1.80 -9.57
C CYS A 160 4.42 -1.35 -10.97
N GLU A 161 5.19 -0.48 -11.63
CA GLU A 161 4.91 -0.01 -13.00
C GLU A 161 4.95 -1.13 -14.05
N ASN A 162 5.81 -2.12 -13.84
CA ASN A 162 5.88 -3.31 -14.70
C ASN A 162 4.73 -4.30 -14.46
N GLY A 163 3.86 -4.03 -13.48
CA GLY A 163 2.63 -4.77 -13.23
C GLY A 163 1.55 -4.55 -14.29
N THR A 164 0.34 -4.99 -13.98
CA THR A 164 -0.82 -4.82 -14.88
C THR A 164 -1.48 -3.48 -14.62
N LYS A 165 -1.36 -2.54 -15.57
CA LYS A 165 -2.09 -1.26 -15.51
C LYS A 165 -3.60 -1.50 -15.59
N ILE A 166 -4.35 -0.98 -14.63
CA ILE A 166 -5.80 -1.17 -14.55
C ILE A 166 -6.53 0.00 -15.22
N SER A 167 -7.55 -0.33 -16.01
CA SER A 167 -8.51 0.64 -16.56
C SER A 167 -9.77 0.64 -15.70
N ILE A 168 -10.12 1.78 -15.11
CA ILE A 168 -11.21 1.93 -14.13
C ILE A 168 -12.47 2.55 -14.75
#